data_AF-A0AAV0FVI1-F1
#
_entry.id   AF-A0AAV0FVI1-F1
#
_cell.length_a   1.000
_cell.length_b   1.000
_cell.length_c   1.000
_cell.angle_alpha   90.00
_cell.angle_beta   90.00
_cell.angle_gamma   90.00
#
_symmetry.space_group_name_H-M   'P 1'
#
loop_
_entity.id
_entity.type
_entity.pdbx_description
1 polymer ?
#
loop_
_entity_poly.entity_id
_entity_poly.type
_entity_poly.pdbx_seq_one_letter_code
_entity_poly.pdbx_strand_id
1 'polypeptide(L)'
;MYFLDVDDASDDDVDNMVEDGNMEPEKRVQKTKVVTRVERNKKARRKEQLKVEAEVKKLKNLSKEIDSLPDIIQEIAKEDEEKQKMHIRRVVSKQERLKCFPPRLGKRKFQPALVQVLLSEEITGSLWQLKGCSTLAKDRFKSLEKRGLVVPSKMTGRR
;
A
#
# COMPACT_ATOMS: atom_id res chain seq x y z
N MET A 1 -7.10 -8.59 -14.54
CA MET A 1 -6.22 -9.65 -14.02
C MET A 1 -7.03 -10.93 -14.12
N TYR A 2 -6.92 -11.62 -15.26
CA TYR A 2 -7.65 -12.85 -15.55
C TYR A 2 -6.70 -14.02 -15.26
N PHE A 3 -7.08 -14.88 -14.31
CA PHE A 3 -6.32 -16.10 -14.01
C PHE A 3 -6.75 -17.17 -15.02
N LEU A 4 -5.78 -17.70 -15.77
CA LEU A 4 -5.93 -18.88 -16.61
C LEU A 4 -6.09 -20.11 -15.73
N ASP A 5 -7.07 -20.95 -16.10
CA ASP A 5 -7.15 -22.35 -15.71
C ASP A 5 -5.90 -23.09 -16.23
N VAL A 6 -5.17 -23.74 -15.32
CA VAL A 6 -4.09 -24.68 -15.66
C VAL A 6 -4.67 -26.07 -15.55
N ASP A 7 -4.92 -26.67 -16.73
CA ASP A 7 -5.16 -28.09 -16.90
C ASP A 7 -3.88 -28.85 -16.54
N ASP A 8 -4.01 -29.74 -15.54
CA ASP A 8 -2.98 -30.68 -15.09
C ASP A 8 -2.91 -31.84 -16.09
N ALA A 9 -2.06 -31.68 -17.10
CA ALA A 9 -1.75 -32.73 -18.06
C ALA A 9 -0.72 -33.69 -17.46
N SER A 10 -1.22 -34.88 -17.12
CA SER A 10 -0.46 -36.11 -16.86
C SER A 10 0.53 -36.38 -18.00
N ASP A 11 1.82 -36.48 -17.68
CA ASP A 11 2.85 -37.00 -18.58
C ASP A 11 3.60 -38.13 -17.84
N ASP A 12 3.40 -39.35 -18.34
CA ASP A 12 4.06 -40.56 -17.88
C ASP A 12 5.47 -40.65 -18.48
N ASP A 13 6.39 -41.15 -17.64
CA ASP A 13 7.58 -41.95 -17.96
C ASP A 13 8.66 -41.38 -18.89
N VAL A 14 9.84 -41.10 -18.31
CA VAL A 14 11.11 -41.66 -18.81
C VAL A 14 12.08 -41.98 -17.68
N ASP A 15 12.44 -43.26 -17.67
CA ASP A 15 13.40 -44.04 -16.89
C ASP A 15 14.87 -43.55 -17.08
N ASN A 16 15.73 -43.62 -16.03
CA ASN A 16 16.82 -44.61 -15.91
C ASN A 16 17.97 -44.27 -14.92
N MET A 17 18.53 -45.35 -14.37
CA MET A 17 19.90 -45.60 -13.81
C MET A 17 20.27 -45.31 -12.33
N VAL A 18 20.23 -46.38 -11.49
CA VAL A 18 21.36 -47.09 -10.79
C VAL A 18 22.37 -46.21 -9.99
N GLU A 19 22.77 -46.40 -8.71
CA GLU A 19 22.92 -47.53 -7.77
C GLU A 19 23.14 -47.02 -6.32
N ASP A 20 23.00 -47.94 -5.36
CA ASP A 20 23.75 -48.05 -4.09
C ASP A 20 23.13 -47.60 -2.74
N GLY A 21 23.24 -48.49 -1.74
CA GLY A 21 23.28 -48.13 -0.32
C GLY A 21 22.03 -48.29 0.56
N ASN A 22 21.56 -49.52 0.77
CA ASN A 22 21.04 -50.10 2.03
C ASN A 22 20.38 -49.18 3.10
N MET A 23 19.08 -49.41 3.39
CA MET A 23 18.46 -49.64 4.72
C MET A 23 16.93 -49.37 4.68
N GLU A 24 16.16 -50.40 5.02
CA GLU A 24 14.70 -50.51 5.22
C GLU A 24 14.01 -49.35 6.00
N PRO A 25 12.67 -49.14 5.88
CA PRO A 25 11.66 -50.20 5.77
C PRO A 25 10.72 -50.11 4.56
N GLU A 26 10.44 -51.29 4.03
CA GLU A 26 9.41 -51.59 3.05
C GLU A 26 8.10 -50.85 3.38
N LYS A 27 7.63 -50.03 2.44
CA LYS A 27 6.24 -49.54 2.42
C LYS A 27 5.34 -50.76 2.29
N ARG A 28 4.89 -51.32 3.42
CA ARG A 28 3.80 -52.31 3.45
C ARG A 28 2.59 -51.68 2.79
N VAL A 29 2.35 -52.02 1.52
CA VAL A 29 1.11 -51.74 0.81
C VAL A 29 0.02 -52.46 1.59
N GLN A 30 -0.71 -51.71 2.42
CA GLN A 30 -1.81 -52.26 3.19
C GLN A 30 -2.83 -52.80 2.20
N LYS A 31 -2.93 -54.14 2.11
CA LYS A 31 -3.93 -54.82 1.28
C LYS A 31 -5.30 -54.24 1.66
N THR A 32 -5.92 -53.48 0.77
CA THR A 32 -7.25 -52.93 1.00
C THR A 32 -8.19 -54.11 1.19
N LYS A 33 -8.83 -54.20 2.36
CA LYS A 33 -9.81 -55.25 2.63
C LYS A 33 -10.86 -55.18 1.54
N VAL A 34 -11.12 -56.31 0.86
CA VAL A 34 -12.13 -56.40 -0.20
C VAL A 34 -13.48 -56.12 0.44
N VAL A 35 -14.00 -54.92 0.17
CA VAL A 35 -15.24 -54.42 0.75
C VAL A 35 -16.41 -55.15 0.10
N THR A 36 -17.34 -55.62 0.94
CA THR A 36 -18.52 -56.37 0.47
C THR A 36 -19.44 -55.47 -0.39
N ARG A 37 -20.25 -56.10 -1.27
CA ARG A 37 -21.16 -55.37 -2.17
C ARG A 37 -22.14 -54.46 -1.42
N VAL A 38 -22.57 -54.87 -0.23
CA VAL A 38 -23.48 -54.13 0.65
C VAL A 38 -22.80 -52.88 1.23
N GLU A 39 -21.56 -53.00 1.70
CA GLU A 39 -20.79 -51.87 2.22
C GLU A 39 -20.48 -50.83 1.12
N ARG A 40 -20.20 -51.29 -0.10
CA ARG A 40 -20.03 -50.41 -1.28
C ARG A 40 -21.30 -49.60 -1.56
N ASN A 41 -22.47 -50.24 -1.55
CA ASN A 41 -23.76 -49.57 -1.74
C ASN A 41 -24.11 -48.60 -0.59
N LYS A 42 -23.79 -48.96 0.66
CA LYS A 42 -23.97 -48.08 1.82
C LYS A 42 -23.09 -46.83 1.73
N LYS A 43 -21.84 -46.99 1.26
CA LYS A 43 -20.93 -45.87 1.00
C LYS A 43 -21.41 -44.97 -0.15
N ALA A 44 -21.95 -45.56 -1.22
CA ALA A 44 -22.53 -44.81 -2.34
C ALA A 44 -23.71 -43.94 -1.90
N ARG A 45 -24.68 -44.52 -1.17
CA ARG A 45 -25.84 -43.78 -0.63
C ARG A 45 -25.43 -42.64 0.30
N ARG A 46 -24.44 -42.86 1.18
CA ARG A 46 -23.91 -41.80 2.05
C ARG A 46 -23.21 -40.70 1.25
N LYS A 47 -22.47 -41.05 0.19
CA LYS A 47 -21.80 -40.06 -0.69
C LYS A 47 -22.83 -39.19 -1.42
N GLU A 48 -23.93 -39.78 -1.88
CA GLU A 48 -25.04 -39.05 -2.51
C GLU A 48 -25.73 -38.10 -1.52
N GLN A 49 -26.05 -38.57 -0.31
CA GLN A 49 -26.62 -37.72 0.75
C GLN A 49 -25.71 -36.53 1.08
N LEU A 50 -24.40 -36.78 1.24
CA LEU A 50 -23.43 -35.71 1.51
C LEU A 50 -23.32 -34.69 0.37
N LYS A 51 -23.45 -35.13 -0.89
CA LYS A 51 -23.48 -34.21 -2.04
C LYS A 51 -24.71 -33.31 -2.02
N VAL A 52 -25.88 -33.89 -1.80
CA VAL A 52 -27.15 -33.13 -1.72
C VAL A 52 -27.11 -32.15 -0.55
N GLU A 53 -26.64 -32.57 0.62
CA GLU A 53 -26.46 -31.68 1.78
C GLU A 53 -25.47 -30.55 1.48
N ALA A 54 -24.38 -30.83 0.76
CA ALA A 54 -23.41 -29.82 0.37
C ALA A 54 -24.02 -28.81 -0.62
N GLU A 55 -24.81 -29.26 -1.59
CA GLU A 55 -25.52 -28.40 -2.53
C GLU A 55 -26.54 -27.50 -1.82
N VAL A 56 -27.33 -28.06 -0.90
CA VAL A 56 -28.27 -27.28 -0.09
C VAL A 56 -27.54 -26.25 0.78
N LYS A 57 -26.38 -26.60 1.36
CA LYS A 57 -25.55 -25.64 2.11
C LYS A 57 -25.03 -24.52 1.22
N LYS A 58 -24.57 -24.84 0.00
CA LYS A 58 -24.13 -23.83 -0.98
C LYS A 58 -25.26 -22.86 -1.33
N LEU A 59 -26.45 -23.37 -1.65
CA LEU A 59 -27.61 -22.53 -1.96
C LEU A 59 -28.01 -21.63 -0.77
N LYS A 60 -27.98 -22.17 0.45
CA LYS A 60 -28.24 -21.40 1.67
C LYS A 60 -27.21 -20.29 1.89
N ASN A 61 -25.93 -20.53 1.58
CA ASN A 61 -24.90 -19.51 1.69
C ASN A 61 -25.10 -18.41 0.65
N LEU A 62 -25.37 -18.78 -0.60
CA LEU A 62 -25.66 -17.82 -1.68
C LEU A 62 -26.87 -16.94 -1.34
N SER A 63 -27.95 -17.52 -0.79
CA SER A 63 -29.11 -16.73 -0.34
C SER A 63 -28.73 -15.72 0.73
N LYS A 64 -27.95 -16.13 1.74
CA LYS A 64 -27.51 -15.23 2.82
C LYS A 64 -26.64 -14.08 2.29
N GLU A 65 -25.76 -14.36 1.33
CA GLU A 65 -24.92 -13.35 0.69
C GLU A 65 -25.79 -12.33 -0.07
N ILE A 66 -26.80 -12.80 -0.81
CA ILE A 66 -27.76 -11.95 -1.51
C ILE A 66 -28.55 -11.08 -0.53
N ASP A 67 -29.05 -11.69 0.56
CA ASP A 67 -29.84 -11.00 1.57
C ASP A 67 -29.03 -9.91 2.30
N SER A 68 -27.71 -10.07 2.41
CA SER A 68 -26.79 -9.09 3.02
C SER A 68 -26.36 -7.93 2.11
N LEU A 69 -26.60 -8.01 0.79
CA LEU A 69 -26.21 -6.96 -0.16
C LEU A 69 -26.69 -5.54 0.20
N PRO A 70 -27.94 -5.30 0.62
CA PRO A 70 -28.39 -3.94 0.96
C PRO A 70 -27.61 -3.35 2.14
N ASP A 71 -27.26 -4.16 3.14
CA ASP A 71 -26.48 -3.71 4.30
C ASP A 71 -25.06 -3.33 3.86
N ILE A 72 -24.43 -4.16 3.02
CA ILE A 72 -23.11 -3.88 2.44
C ILE A 72 -23.14 -2.58 1.62
N ILE A 73 -24.18 -2.34 0.83
CA ILE A 73 -24.32 -1.10 0.05
C ILE A 73 -24.41 0.13 0.98
N GLN A 74 -25.16 0.02 2.07
CA GLN A 74 -25.26 1.11 3.06
C GLN A 74 -23.92 1.36 3.77
N GLU A 75 -23.17 0.30 4.08
CA GLU A 75 -21.84 0.41 4.67
C GLU A 75 -20.85 1.10 3.71
N ILE A 76 -20.83 0.70 2.44
CA ILE A 76 -20.01 1.33 1.40
C ILE A 76 -20.34 2.82 1.28
N ALA A 77 -21.63 3.18 1.24
CA ALA A 77 -22.06 4.57 1.13
C ALA A 77 -21.56 5.42 2.32
N LYS A 78 -21.66 4.89 3.55
CA LYS A 78 -21.15 5.56 4.75
C LYS A 78 -19.64 5.73 4.69
N GLU A 79 -18.90 4.69 4.31
CA GLU A 79 -17.45 4.74 4.21
C GLU A 79 -16.98 5.74 3.14
N ASP A 80 -17.67 5.81 2.00
CA ASP A 80 -17.38 6.77 0.95
C ASP A 80 -17.62 8.22 1.40
N GLU A 81 -18.70 8.49 2.12
CA GLU A 81 -18.93 9.81 2.71
C GLU A 81 -17.82 10.21 3.69
N GLU A 82 -17.36 9.28 4.54
CA GLU A 82 -16.28 9.52 5.48
C GLU A 82 -14.95 9.78 4.76
N LYS A 83 -14.62 8.96 3.76
CA LYS A 83 -13.44 9.14 2.89
C LYS A 83 -13.48 10.49 2.21
N GLN A 84 -14.63 10.91 1.68
CA GLN A 84 -14.81 12.22 1.06
C GLN A 84 -14.61 13.36 2.07
N LYS A 85 -15.21 13.29 3.26
CA LYS A 85 -15.02 14.27 4.34
C LYS A 85 -13.53 14.40 4.72
N MET A 86 -12.83 13.27 4.86
CA MET A 86 -11.40 13.26 5.18
C MET A 86 -10.53 13.81 4.05
N HIS A 87 -10.88 13.52 2.80
CA HIS A 87 -10.22 14.07 1.62
C HIS A 87 -10.39 15.59 1.56
N ILE A 88 -11.62 16.11 1.72
CA ILE A 88 -11.91 17.55 1.71
C ILE A 88 -11.12 18.25 2.82
N ARG A 89 -11.13 17.73 4.06
CA ARG A 89 -10.33 18.27 5.17
C ARG A 89 -8.85 18.37 4.84
N ARG A 90 -8.29 17.33 4.20
CA ARG A 90 -6.89 17.30 3.77
C ARG A 90 -6.59 18.34 2.70
N VAL A 91 -7.47 18.48 1.71
CA VAL A 91 -7.32 19.48 0.63
C VAL A 91 -7.37 20.89 1.19
N VAL A 92 -8.37 21.19 2.04
CA VAL A 92 -8.52 22.50 2.69
C VAL A 92 -7.29 22.83 3.53
N SER A 93 -6.86 21.90 4.40
CA SER A 93 -5.66 22.11 5.22
C SER A 93 -4.41 22.34 4.35
N LYS A 94 -4.26 21.63 3.23
CA LYS A 94 -3.15 21.86 2.29
C LYS A 94 -3.23 23.25 1.67
N GLN A 95 -4.41 23.71 1.25
CA GLN A 95 -4.62 25.04 0.68
C GLN A 95 -4.33 26.15 1.70
N GLU A 96 -4.83 26.03 2.94
CA GLU A 96 -4.53 26.97 4.02
C GLU A 96 -3.04 27.05 4.32
N ARG A 97 -2.36 25.91 4.37
CA ARG A 97 -0.90 25.88 4.57
C ARG A 97 -0.15 26.56 3.44
N LEU A 98 -0.59 26.42 2.19
CA LEU A 98 0.04 27.08 1.05
C LEU A 98 -0.19 28.60 1.03
N LYS A 99 -1.25 29.12 1.68
CA LYS A 99 -1.48 30.56 1.85
C LYS A 99 -0.47 31.18 2.83
N CYS A 100 -0.20 30.50 3.94
CA CYS A 100 0.66 31.03 5.01
C CYS A 100 2.14 30.68 4.84
N PHE A 101 2.45 29.49 4.30
CA PHE A 101 3.79 28.94 4.27
C PHE A 101 4.22 28.59 2.83
N PRO A 102 5.54 28.75 2.54
CA PRO A 102 6.06 28.37 1.24
C PRO A 102 5.93 26.86 0.99
N PRO A 103 5.77 26.45 -0.27
CA PRO A 103 5.69 25.04 -0.62
C PRO A 103 6.98 24.31 -0.23
N ARG A 104 6.83 23.13 0.38
CA ARG A 104 7.98 22.30 0.74
C ARG A 104 8.49 21.59 -0.51
N LEU A 105 9.65 22.01 -0.99
CA LEU A 105 10.40 21.29 -2.00
C LEU A 105 11.52 20.47 -1.35
N GLY A 106 11.58 19.18 -1.67
CA GLY A 106 12.63 18.28 -1.19
C GLY A 106 12.59 17.99 0.32
N LYS A 107 13.74 17.57 0.86
CA LYS A 107 13.85 17.05 2.23
C LYS A 107 13.71 18.13 3.30
N ARG A 108 14.19 19.35 3.04
CA ARG A 108 14.31 20.43 4.05
C ARG A 108 13.13 21.40 3.99
N LYS A 109 12.83 22.05 5.12
CA LYS A 109 11.85 23.15 5.19
C LYS A 109 12.55 24.47 4.84
N PHE A 110 11.81 25.40 4.24
CA PHE A 110 12.30 26.76 4.05
C PHE A 110 12.64 27.40 5.40
N GLN A 111 13.78 28.06 5.47
CA GLN A 111 14.19 28.87 6.62
C GLN A 111 14.43 30.29 6.12
N PRO A 112 13.76 31.30 6.70
CA PRO A 112 14.00 32.69 6.32
C PRO A 112 15.45 33.07 6.63
N ALA A 113 16.04 33.93 5.79
CA ALA A 113 17.30 34.56 6.12
C ALA A 113 17.12 35.47 7.33
N LEU A 114 18.20 35.64 8.09
CA LEU A 114 18.27 36.67 9.12
C LEU A 114 18.12 38.03 8.44
N VAL A 115 17.20 38.85 8.97
CA VAL A 115 16.99 40.21 8.47
C VAL A 115 18.22 41.02 8.84
N GLN A 116 18.93 41.52 7.83
CA GLN A 116 20.02 42.46 8.05
C GLN A 116 19.40 43.81 8.37
N VAL A 117 19.47 44.19 9.64
CA VAL A 117 19.09 45.52 10.13
C VAL A 117 20.34 46.30 10.50
N LEU A 118 20.37 47.58 10.20
CA LEU A 118 21.38 48.49 10.74
C LEU A 118 21.00 48.80 12.19
N LEU A 119 21.99 48.84 13.06
CA LEU A 119 21.78 49.24 14.46
C LEU A 119 21.66 50.76 14.55
N SER A 120 21.08 51.27 15.65
CA SER A 120 20.91 52.72 15.86
C SER A 120 22.23 53.50 15.77
N GLU A 121 23.34 52.86 16.12
CA GLU A 121 24.70 53.41 16.03
C GLU A 121 25.21 53.51 14.58
N GLU A 122 24.71 52.65 13.70
CA GLU A 122 25.11 52.57 12.29
C GLU A 122 24.19 53.39 11.38
N ILE A 123 22.99 53.75 11.86
CA ILE A 123 22.03 54.59 11.15
C ILE A 123 22.51 56.04 11.21
N THR A 124 23.10 56.50 10.11
CA THR A 124 23.50 57.90 9.92
C THR A 124 22.36 58.71 9.30
N GLY A 125 22.28 60.00 9.61
CA GLY A 125 21.25 60.91 9.05
C GLY A 125 21.44 61.28 7.58
N SER A 126 22.48 60.74 6.91
CA SER A 126 22.78 61.03 5.51
C SER A 126 22.94 59.75 4.69
N LEU A 127 22.34 59.71 3.49
CA LEU A 127 22.37 58.55 2.61
C LEU A 127 23.78 58.24 2.07
N TRP A 128 24.63 59.27 1.94
CA TRP A 128 26.01 59.14 1.49
C TRP A 128 26.89 58.35 2.47
N GLN A 129 26.54 58.33 3.76
CA GLN A 129 27.27 57.62 4.81
C GLN A 129 26.70 56.23 5.11
N LEU A 130 25.58 55.85 4.46
CA LEU A 130 24.90 54.59 4.70
C LEU A 130 25.67 53.42 4.06
N LYS A 131 26.04 52.42 4.88
CA LYS A 131 26.65 51.19 4.36
C LYS A 131 25.60 50.36 3.60
N GLY A 132 25.90 50.01 2.35
CA GLY A 132 25.00 49.18 1.54
C GLY A 132 24.85 47.74 2.07
N CYS A 133 23.70 47.13 1.83
CA CYS A 133 23.44 45.73 2.20
C CYS A 133 24.29 44.76 1.38
N SER A 134 25.25 44.09 2.03
CA SER A 134 26.15 43.10 1.40
C SER A 134 25.49 41.74 1.11
N THR A 135 24.22 41.53 1.46
CA THR A 135 23.54 40.23 1.41
C THR A 135 22.49 40.08 0.30
N LEU A 136 22.44 41.01 -0.68
CA LEU A 136 21.39 41.03 -1.71
C LEU A 136 21.24 39.69 -2.46
N ALA A 137 22.36 39.07 -2.86
CA ALA A 137 22.32 37.77 -3.54
C ALA A 137 21.70 36.66 -2.67
N LYS A 138 21.99 36.67 -1.36
CA LYS A 138 21.43 35.70 -0.40
C LYS A 138 19.93 35.92 -0.22
N ASP A 139 19.48 37.17 -0.16
CA ASP A 139 18.06 37.49 -0.06
C ASP A 139 17.28 37.09 -1.32
N ARG A 140 17.83 37.37 -2.51
CA ARG A 140 17.25 36.91 -3.78
C ARG A 140 17.17 35.38 -3.86
N PHE A 141 18.22 34.68 -3.41
CA PHE A 141 18.22 33.22 -3.35
C PHE A 141 17.13 32.69 -2.39
N LYS A 142 16.98 33.28 -1.21
CA LYS A 142 15.90 32.92 -0.27
C LYS A 142 14.51 33.25 -0.79
N SER A 143 14.36 34.33 -1.56
CA SER A 143 13.11 34.64 -2.26
C SER A 143 12.75 33.57 -3.30
N LEU A 144 13.73 33.02 -4.02
CA LEU A 144 13.51 31.89 -4.94
C LEU A 144 13.11 30.61 -4.19
N GLU A 145 13.75 30.31 -3.06
CA GLU A 145 13.35 29.18 -2.21
C GLU A 145 11.93 29.36 -1.64
N LYS A 146 11.56 30.56 -1.18
CA LYS A 146 10.21 30.89 -0.66
C LYS A 146 9.14 30.70 -1.72
N ARG A 147 9.45 31.01 -2.98
CA ARG A 147 8.55 30.79 -4.12
C ARG A 147 8.46 29.33 -4.56
N GLY A 148 9.32 28.45 -4.05
CA GLY A 148 9.41 27.08 -4.51
C GLY A 148 9.97 26.97 -5.93
N LEU A 149 10.87 27.86 -6.34
CA LEU A 149 11.62 27.71 -7.59
C LEU A 149 12.95 26.98 -7.38
N VAL A 150 13.50 27.09 -6.17
CA VAL A 150 14.74 26.43 -5.77
C VAL A 150 14.47 25.59 -4.52
N VAL A 151 15.08 24.41 -4.45
CA VAL A 151 14.96 23.51 -3.29
C VAL A 151 15.72 24.11 -2.11
N PRO A 152 15.10 24.25 -0.92
CA PRO A 152 15.78 24.68 0.29
C PRO A 152 17.00 23.82 0.59
N SER A 153 18.18 24.42 0.55
CA SER A 153 19.45 23.75 0.82
C SER A 153 20.20 24.44 1.95
N LYS A 154 20.98 23.66 2.69
CA LYS A 154 22.02 24.19 3.56
C LYS A 154 23.31 24.04 2.79
N MET A 155 24.15 25.08 2.75
CA MET A 155 25.54 24.89 2.33
C MET A 155 26.16 23.83 3.24
N THR A 156 26.30 22.62 2.72
CA THR A 156 27.25 21.67 3.26
C THR A 156 28.59 22.22 2.82
N GLY A 157 29.26 22.98 3.70
CA GLY A 157 30.63 23.37 3.44
C GLY A 157 31.39 22.09 3.12
N ARG A 158 31.90 21.97 1.89
CA ARG A 158 33.00 21.04 1.66
C ARG A 158 34.11 21.57 2.54
N ARG A 159 34.45 20.79 3.57
CA ARG A 159 35.71 20.96 4.29
C ARG A 159 36.85 20.79 3.30
#